data_AF-A0A9E5IPP3-F1
#
_entry.id   AF-A0A9E5IPP3-F1
#
_cell.length_a   1.000
_cell.length_b   1.000
_cell.length_c   1.000
_cell.angle_alpha   90.00
_cell.angle_beta   90.00
_cell.angle_gamma   90.00
#
_symmetry.space_group_name_H-M   'P 1'
#
loop_
_entity.id
_entity.type
_entity.pdbx_description
1 polymer ?
#
loop_
_entity_poly.entity_id
_entity_poly.type
_entity_poly.pdbx_seq_one_letter_code
_entity_poly.pdbx_strand_id
1 'polypeptide(L)'
;EGEGCLQDNVAWLLAKVRAKYREYDIQEQPFVIVKADAGTYGMGVMSVRDPSDMLNLNRRTRNKMAVGKEGRSVQEVILQEGVPTVEAIEAGNAEPVVYMIDRCVVGGFYRVNSERGRDENLNAPGMRFVPLPFAGPCNRPDHAAALEDAPNRFYAYGVIARLALLAASVELEQTAPGQPGPDNATE
;
A
#
# COMPACT_ATOMS: atom_id res chain seq x y z
N GLU A 1 9.79 8.54 -24.44
CA GLU A 1 8.40 8.85 -24.84
C GLU A 1 7.39 8.80 -23.67
N GLY A 2 7.58 7.97 -22.64
CA GLY A 2 6.66 7.94 -21.48
C GLY A 2 6.88 8.97 -20.35
N GLU A 3 8.01 9.68 -20.32
CA GLU A 3 8.39 10.55 -19.18
C GLU A 3 7.46 11.75 -18.99
N GLY A 4 7.05 12.42 -20.08
CA GLY A 4 6.11 13.56 -20.00
C GLY A 4 4.73 13.15 -19.50
N CYS A 5 4.20 12.03 -20.02
CA CYS A 5 2.92 11.47 -19.56
C CYS A 5 2.97 11.11 -18.06
N LEU A 6 4.07 10.51 -17.59
CA LEU A 6 4.25 10.19 -16.18
C LEU A 6 4.28 11.44 -15.31
N GLN A 7 5.00 12.48 -15.75
CA GLN A 7 5.08 13.77 -15.07
C GLN A 7 3.70 14.43 -14.93
N ASP A 8 2.93 14.48 -16.02
CA ASP A 8 1.60 15.11 -16.04
C ASP A 8 0.62 14.40 -15.10
N ASN A 9 0.64 13.07 -15.08
CA ASN A 9 -0.22 12.29 -14.19
C ASN A 9 0.19 12.42 -12.72
N VAL A 10 1.50 12.49 -12.42
CA VAL A 10 1.99 12.79 -11.06
C VAL A 10 1.54 14.18 -10.64
N ALA A 11 1.66 15.19 -11.50
CA ALA A 11 1.21 16.56 -11.21
C ALA A 11 -0.30 16.62 -10.93
N TRP A 12 -1.09 15.93 -11.75
CA TRP A 12 -2.53 15.82 -11.58
C TRP A 12 -2.92 15.17 -10.25
N LEU A 13 -2.28 14.04 -9.89
CA LEU A 13 -2.56 13.34 -8.64
C LEU A 13 -2.16 14.18 -7.42
N LEU A 14 -0.96 14.80 -7.43
CA LEU A 14 -0.52 15.71 -6.38
C LEU A 14 -1.49 16.88 -6.19
N ALA A 15 -2.03 17.44 -7.28
CA ALA A 15 -3.02 18.52 -7.19
C ALA A 15 -4.31 18.08 -6.48
N LYS A 16 -4.80 16.86 -6.77
CA LYS A 16 -5.95 16.27 -6.08
C LYS A 16 -5.70 16.05 -4.59
N VAL A 17 -4.56 15.48 -4.24
CA VAL A 17 -4.20 15.22 -2.83
C VAL A 17 -4.04 16.55 -2.08
N ARG A 18 -3.38 17.55 -2.67
CA ARG A 18 -3.25 18.91 -2.10
C ARG A 18 -4.61 19.56 -1.82
N ALA A 19 -5.61 19.34 -2.68
CA ALA A 19 -6.95 19.85 -2.45
C ALA A 19 -7.60 19.21 -1.22
N LYS A 20 -7.47 17.89 -1.05
CA LYS A 20 -7.95 17.18 0.15
C LYS A 20 -7.18 17.56 1.41
N TYR A 21 -5.87 17.76 1.32
CA TYR A 21 -5.08 18.20 2.46
C TYR A 21 -5.52 19.58 2.95
N ARG A 22 -5.79 20.53 2.05
CA ARG A 22 -6.38 21.82 2.42
C ARG A 22 -7.78 21.71 3.02
N GLU A 23 -8.60 20.78 2.54
CA GLU A 23 -9.95 20.53 3.07
C GLU A 23 -9.91 20.04 4.52
N TYR A 24 -8.93 19.19 4.87
CA TYR A 24 -8.78 18.59 6.19
C TYR A 24 -7.70 19.26 7.06
N ASP A 25 -7.20 20.43 6.66
CA ASP A 25 -6.16 21.20 7.37
C ASP A 25 -4.84 20.43 7.63
N ILE A 26 -4.49 19.52 6.71
CA ILE A 26 -3.26 18.71 6.77
C ILE A 26 -2.08 19.55 6.24
N GLN A 27 -1.08 19.77 7.10
CA GLN A 27 0.07 20.64 6.82
C GLN A 27 1.25 19.89 6.18
N GLU A 28 1.24 18.57 6.25
CA GLU A 28 2.26 17.71 5.66
C GLU A 28 2.30 17.85 4.14
N GLN A 29 3.50 17.73 3.56
CA GLN A 29 3.64 17.77 2.11
C GLN A 29 3.15 16.46 1.48
N PRO A 30 2.18 16.50 0.54
CA PRO A 30 1.73 15.33 -0.21
C PRO A 30 2.85 14.66 -1.00
N PHE A 31 2.71 13.37 -1.21
CA PHE A 31 3.60 12.58 -2.06
C PHE A 31 2.81 11.52 -2.81
N VAL A 32 3.39 11.04 -3.90
CA VAL A 32 2.85 9.99 -4.76
C VAL A 32 3.82 8.81 -4.74
N ILE A 33 3.27 7.61 -4.63
CA ILE A 33 3.99 6.37 -4.82
C ILE A 33 3.89 5.95 -6.27
N VAL A 34 5.02 5.79 -6.92
CA VAL A 34 5.15 5.25 -8.28
C VAL A 34 5.58 3.80 -8.18
N LYS A 35 4.83 2.89 -8.78
CA LYS A 35 5.09 1.45 -8.78
C LYS A 35 5.26 0.95 -10.22
N ALA A 36 6.44 0.46 -10.55
CA ALA A 36 6.66 -0.25 -11.80
C ALA A 36 6.01 -1.64 -11.74
N ASP A 37 5.14 -1.95 -12.69
CA ASP A 37 4.42 -3.21 -12.74
C ASP A 37 5.28 -4.33 -13.35
N ALA A 38 6.22 -4.86 -12.57
CA ALA A 38 7.10 -5.94 -13.02
C ALA A 38 7.57 -6.93 -11.93
N GLY A 39 6.75 -7.10 -10.88
CA GLY A 39 6.92 -8.13 -9.85
C GLY A 39 7.17 -7.63 -8.42
N THR A 40 7.04 -8.53 -7.44
CA THR A 40 6.72 -8.21 -6.03
C THR A 40 7.91 -8.04 -5.06
N TYR A 41 9.15 -7.93 -5.54
CA TYR A 41 10.33 -7.81 -4.64
C TYR A 41 10.75 -6.36 -4.31
N GLY A 42 9.81 -5.40 -4.24
CA GLY A 42 10.11 -4.00 -3.86
C GLY A 42 11.05 -3.24 -4.82
N MET A 43 11.49 -3.90 -5.89
CA MET A 43 12.31 -3.38 -6.99
C MET A 43 11.40 -2.70 -8.00
N GLY A 44 10.87 -1.54 -7.62
CA GLY A 44 10.02 -0.75 -8.52
C GLY A 44 9.18 0.32 -7.83
N VAL A 45 9.32 0.49 -6.51
CA VAL A 45 8.59 1.51 -5.75
C VAL A 45 9.48 2.71 -5.50
N MET A 46 8.96 3.91 -5.75
CA MET A 46 9.57 5.18 -5.36
C MET A 46 8.52 6.21 -4.90
N SER A 47 8.92 7.10 -3.99
CA SER A 47 8.11 8.23 -3.53
C SER A 47 8.49 9.49 -4.30
N VAL A 48 7.49 10.30 -4.67
CA VAL A 48 7.65 11.52 -5.48
C VAL A 48 6.89 12.65 -4.83
N ARG A 49 7.55 13.81 -4.68
CA ARG A 49 6.96 15.00 -4.04
C ARG A 49 6.77 16.14 -5.04
N ASP A 50 7.57 16.15 -6.10
CA ASP A 50 7.46 17.10 -7.19
C ASP A 50 7.45 16.39 -8.56
N PRO A 51 6.61 16.82 -9.52
CA PRO A 51 6.62 16.25 -10.87
C PRO A 51 7.99 16.33 -11.55
N SER A 52 8.81 17.35 -11.25
CA SER A 52 10.16 17.48 -11.80
C SER A 52 11.13 16.39 -11.33
N ASP A 53 10.81 15.67 -10.25
CA ASP A 53 11.59 14.51 -9.80
C ASP A 53 11.60 13.39 -10.88
N MET A 54 10.59 13.35 -11.75
CA MET A 54 10.49 12.40 -12.88
C MET A 54 11.51 12.67 -13.97
N LEU A 55 11.91 13.94 -14.16
CA LEU A 55 12.91 14.32 -15.16
C LEU A 55 14.34 14.05 -14.66
N ASN A 56 14.53 14.11 -13.34
CA ASN A 56 15.84 14.03 -12.70
C ASN A 56 16.13 12.66 -12.07
N LEU A 57 15.49 11.59 -12.56
CA LEU A 57 15.74 10.25 -12.06
C LEU A 57 17.20 9.85 -12.28
N ASN A 58 17.92 9.63 -11.18
CA ASN A 58 19.29 9.13 -11.24
C ASN A 58 19.34 7.74 -11.91
N ARG A 59 20.51 7.38 -12.47
CA ARG A 59 20.68 6.12 -13.21
C ARG A 59 20.28 4.87 -12.40
N ARG A 60 20.46 4.87 -11.08
CA ARG A 60 20.07 3.74 -10.22
C ARG A 60 18.54 3.61 -10.14
N THR A 61 17.83 4.72 -9.94
CA THR A 61 16.36 4.74 -9.90
C THR A 61 15.78 4.39 -11.26
N ARG A 62 16.34 4.93 -12.34
CA ARG A 62 15.93 4.55 -13.70
C ARG A 62 16.09 3.05 -13.95
N ASN A 63 17.22 2.47 -13.56
CA ASN A 63 17.44 1.03 -13.67
C ASN A 63 16.44 0.21 -12.83
N LYS A 64 16.10 0.69 -11.61
CA LYS A 64 15.10 0.07 -10.74
C LYS A 64 13.68 0.13 -11.35
N MET A 65 13.40 1.17 -12.13
CA MET A 65 12.10 1.39 -12.78
C MET A 65 12.02 0.85 -14.21
N ALA A 66 13.13 0.38 -14.78
CA ALA A 66 13.21 -0.06 -16.19
C ALA A 66 13.15 -1.58 -16.35
N VAL A 67 13.58 -2.35 -15.34
CA VAL A 67 13.76 -3.80 -15.45
C VAL A 67 13.06 -4.52 -14.31
N GLY A 68 12.06 -5.33 -14.66
CA GLY A 68 11.41 -6.27 -13.76
C GLY A 68 12.19 -7.55 -13.53
N LYS A 69 11.57 -8.52 -12.85
CA LYS A 69 12.12 -9.88 -12.77
C LYS A 69 12.29 -10.46 -14.19
N GLU A 70 13.36 -11.23 -14.42
CA GLU A 70 13.67 -11.90 -15.70
C GLU A 70 14.10 -10.98 -16.86
N GLY A 71 14.44 -9.71 -16.60
CA GLY A 71 14.89 -8.81 -17.67
C GLY A 71 13.75 -8.26 -18.54
N ARG A 72 12.49 -8.45 -18.12
CA ARG A 72 11.33 -7.89 -18.82
C ARG A 72 11.27 -6.37 -18.62
N SER A 73 11.02 -5.66 -19.72
CA SER A 73 10.79 -4.22 -19.68
C SER A 73 9.48 -3.93 -18.97
N VAL A 74 9.49 -2.94 -18.08
CA VAL A 74 8.28 -2.41 -17.44
C VAL A 74 7.38 -1.81 -18.53
N GLN A 75 6.14 -2.28 -18.62
CA GLN A 75 5.16 -1.79 -19.60
C GLN A 75 4.15 -0.84 -18.96
N GLU A 76 3.84 -1.04 -17.69
CA GLU A 76 2.85 -0.27 -16.95
C GLU A 76 3.42 0.28 -15.64
N VAL A 77 2.89 1.43 -15.24
CA VAL A 77 3.25 2.09 -13.99
C VAL A 77 1.97 2.50 -13.28
N ILE A 78 1.89 2.15 -11.99
CA ILE A 78 0.79 2.54 -11.13
C ILE A 78 1.21 3.76 -10.32
N LEU A 79 0.38 4.80 -10.36
CA LEU A 79 0.50 5.99 -9.51
C LEU A 79 -0.53 5.91 -8.40
N GLN A 80 -0.07 6.03 -7.16
CA GLN A 80 -0.93 5.98 -5.98
C GLN A 80 -0.63 7.14 -5.04
N GLU A 81 -1.66 7.69 -4.41
CA GLU A 81 -1.47 8.63 -3.29
C GLU A 81 -0.59 7.98 -2.20
N GLY A 82 0.40 8.73 -1.72
CA GLY A 82 1.21 8.33 -0.59
C GLY A 82 0.48 8.57 0.72
N VAL A 83 0.21 7.50 1.46
CA VAL A 83 -0.37 7.58 2.81
C VAL A 83 0.77 7.48 3.81
N PRO A 84 1.03 8.53 4.62
CA PRO A 84 2.08 8.47 5.64
C PRO A 84 1.67 7.53 6.78
N THR A 85 2.61 6.76 7.31
CA THR A 85 2.37 6.13 8.61
C THR A 85 2.47 7.18 9.73
N VAL A 86 1.61 7.06 10.73
CA VAL A 86 1.62 7.92 11.92
C VAL A 86 1.86 7.13 13.20
N GLU A 87 1.84 5.80 13.12
CA GLU A 87 2.05 4.94 14.27
C GLU A 87 3.54 4.76 14.54
N ALA A 88 3.89 4.73 15.83
CA ALA A 88 5.22 4.45 16.29
C ALA A 88 5.16 3.38 17.39
N ILE A 89 6.06 2.41 17.29
CA ILE A 89 6.29 1.41 18.33
C ILE A 89 7.72 1.55 18.78
N GLU A 90 7.88 1.82 20.08
CA GLU A 90 9.16 2.23 20.67
C GLU A 90 9.68 3.47 19.91
N ALA A 91 10.89 3.39 19.33
CA ALA A 91 11.51 4.46 18.57
C ALA A 91 11.43 4.26 17.04
N GLY A 92 10.56 3.38 16.54
CA GLY A 92 10.43 3.09 15.11
C GLY A 92 9.04 3.38 14.54
N ASN A 93 9.01 3.83 13.29
CA ASN A 93 7.76 3.95 12.53
C ASN A 93 7.16 2.56 12.33
N ALA A 94 5.85 2.45 12.50
CA ALA A 94 5.13 1.18 12.50
C ALA A 94 3.97 1.21 11.51
N GLU A 95 3.76 0.12 10.79
CA GLU A 95 2.55 -0.08 9.96
C GLU A 95 1.87 -1.40 10.34
N PRO A 96 0.54 -1.40 10.59
CA PRO A 96 -0.17 -2.62 10.95
C PRO A 96 -0.37 -3.52 9.73
N VAL A 97 -0.15 -4.82 9.94
CA VAL A 97 -0.45 -5.89 8.98
C VAL A 97 -1.53 -6.77 9.59
N VAL A 98 -2.66 -6.90 8.91
CA VAL A 98 -3.82 -7.68 9.36
C VAL A 98 -3.88 -8.99 8.59
N TYR A 99 -3.97 -10.11 9.31
CA TYR A 99 -4.12 -11.45 8.75
C TYR A 99 -5.59 -11.90 8.82
N MET A 100 -6.04 -12.53 7.74
CA MET A 100 -7.37 -13.11 7.62
C MET A 100 -7.28 -14.56 7.15
N ILE A 101 -8.19 -15.39 7.64
CA ILE A 101 -8.46 -16.74 7.12
C ILE A 101 -9.93 -16.76 6.71
N ASP A 102 -10.21 -17.17 5.47
CA ASP A 102 -11.52 -16.93 4.84
C ASP A 102 -11.88 -15.43 4.93
N ARG A 103 -12.99 -15.08 5.60
CA ARG A 103 -13.47 -13.70 5.76
C ARG A 103 -13.18 -13.14 7.15
N CYS A 104 -12.53 -13.92 8.00
CA CYS A 104 -12.36 -13.65 9.43
C CYS A 104 -10.98 -13.07 9.70
N VAL A 105 -10.94 -11.94 10.42
CA VAL A 105 -9.70 -11.39 10.98
C VAL A 105 -9.23 -12.30 12.11
N VAL A 106 -8.01 -12.83 12.01
CA VAL A 106 -7.46 -13.79 12.97
C VAL A 106 -6.26 -13.26 13.74
N GLY A 107 -5.63 -12.20 13.25
CA GLY A 107 -4.24 -12.00 13.58
C GLY A 107 -3.65 -10.74 12.95
N GLY A 108 -2.43 -10.43 13.37
CA GLY A 108 -1.64 -9.38 12.74
C GLY A 108 -0.34 -9.13 13.49
N PHE A 109 0.46 -8.26 12.89
CA PHE A 109 1.67 -7.72 13.50
C PHE A 109 1.91 -6.32 12.97
N TYR A 110 2.70 -5.54 13.68
CA TYR A 110 3.27 -4.32 13.14
C TYR A 110 4.59 -4.63 12.45
N ARG A 111 4.78 -4.09 11.25
CA ARG A 111 6.11 -3.94 10.67
C ARG A 111 6.69 -2.64 11.21
N VAL A 112 7.81 -2.74 11.92
CA VAL A 112 8.46 -1.59 12.56
C VAL A 112 9.83 -1.36 11.93
N ASN A 113 10.13 -0.13 11.52
CA ASN A 113 11.43 0.24 10.99
C ASN A 113 11.86 1.62 11.54
N SER A 114 12.94 1.66 12.32
CA SER A 114 13.48 2.88 12.92
C SER A 114 14.43 3.64 12.00
N GLU A 115 14.86 3.02 10.89
CA GLU A 115 15.78 3.63 9.92
C GLU A 115 15.05 4.27 8.73
N ARG A 116 13.70 4.22 8.73
CA ARG A 116 12.86 4.70 7.65
C ARG A 116 11.93 5.80 8.13
N GLY A 117 11.72 6.79 7.28
CA GLY A 117 10.75 7.87 7.48
C GLY A 117 9.30 7.40 7.41
N ARG A 118 8.38 8.28 7.83
CA ARG A 118 6.91 8.03 7.85
C ARG A 118 6.31 7.93 6.44
N ASP A 119 7.00 8.44 5.45
CA ASP A 119 6.67 8.52 4.02
C ASP A 119 7.50 7.55 3.16
N GLU A 120 8.28 6.69 3.82
CA GLU A 120 9.14 5.70 3.17
C GLU A 120 8.57 4.28 3.29
N ASN A 121 9.00 3.41 2.38
CA ASN A 121 8.67 2.00 2.47
C ASN A 121 9.37 1.35 3.67
N LEU A 122 8.61 0.95 4.69
CA LEU A 122 9.16 0.27 5.87
C LEU A 122 9.55 -1.18 5.57
N ASN A 123 9.08 -1.78 4.46
CA ASN A 123 9.53 -3.08 3.96
C ASN A 123 10.92 -2.98 3.32
N ALA A 124 11.92 -2.76 4.17
CA ALA A 124 13.30 -2.52 3.82
C ALA A 124 14.22 -3.16 4.88
N PRO A 125 15.53 -3.32 4.60
CA PRO A 125 16.49 -3.73 5.62
C PRO A 125 16.35 -2.89 6.90
N GLY A 126 16.55 -3.52 8.06
CA GLY A 126 16.33 -2.91 9.38
C GLY A 126 14.92 -3.10 9.95
N MET A 127 13.97 -3.62 9.17
CA MET A 127 12.62 -3.89 9.66
C MET A 127 12.57 -5.06 10.66
N ARG A 128 11.70 -4.93 11.66
CA ARG A 128 11.33 -6.00 12.61
C ARG A 128 9.82 -6.16 12.68
N PHE A 129 9.38 -7.32 13.14
CA PHE A 129 7.96 -7.60 13.35
C PHE A 129 7.65 -7.59 14.83
N VAL A 130 6.67 -6.79 15.23
CA VAL A 130 6.17 -6.72 16.60
C VAL A 130 4.75 -7.27 16.59
N PRO A 131 4.40 -8.27 17.43
CA PRO A 131 3.04 -8.78 17.49
C PRO A 131 2.04 -7.64 17.69
N LEU A 132 0.92 -7.68 16.97
CA LEU A 132 -0.22 -6.79 17.22
C LEU A 132 -1.00 -7.44 18.37
N PRO A 133 -0.85 -6.98 19.63
CA PRO A 133 -1.42 -7.70 20.74
C PRO A 133 -2.93 -7.44 20.75
N PHE A 134 -3.71 -8.44 20.33
CA PHE A 134 -5.14 -8.41 20.56
C PHE A 134 -5.39 -8.68 22.04
N ALA A 135 -5.52 -7.61 22.82
CA ALA A 135 -5.90 -7.69 24.23
C ALA A 135 -7.33 -8.27 24.42
N GLY A 136 -8.13 -8.31 23.35
CA GLY A 136 -9.46 -8.91 23.30
C GLY A 136 -9.92 -9.14 21.85
N PRO A 137 -11.15 -9.62 21.63
CA PRO A 137 -11.69 -9.88 20.30
C PRO A 137 -11.67 -8.61 19.43
N CYS A 138 -10.89 -8.60 18.35
CA CYS A 138 -10.78 -7.49 17.40
C CYS A 138 -11.95 -7.38 16.41
N ASN A 139 -12.99 -8.20 16.60
CA ASN A 139 -14.22 -8.21 15.81
C ASN A 139 -15.41 -7.56 16.54
N ARG A 140 -15.21 -7.03 17.74
CA ARG A 140 -16.26 -6.34 18.50
C ARG A 140 -15.76 -4.97 18.98
N PRO A 141 -16.35 -3.86 18.49
CA PRO A 141 -16.05 -2.55 19.03
C PRO A 141 -16.65 -2.42 20.43
N ASP A 142 -16.03 -1.56 21.25
CA ASP A 142 -16.58 -1.13 22.53
C ASP A 142 -17.19 0.26 22.35
N HIS A 143 -18.52 0.33 22.32
CA HIS A 143 -19.26 1.57 22.14
C HIS A 143 -19.15 2.54 23.32
N ALA A 144 -18.67 2.09 24.48
CA ALA A 144 -18.45 2.93 25.64
C ALA A 144 -17.01 3.47 25.74
N ALA A 145 -16.08 2.91 24.96
CA ALA A 145 -14.68 3.28 24.93
C ALA A 145 -14.38 4.40 23.92
N ALA A 146 -13.23 5.05 24.06
CA ALA A 146 -12.77 6.06 23.11
C ALA A 146 -12.44 5.42 21.75
N LEU A 147 -12.38 6.22 20.68
CA LEU A 147 -12.06 5.70 19.34
C LEU A 147 -10.60 5.24 19.25
N GLU A 148 -9.73 5.91 20.01
CA GLU A 148 -8.29 5.67 20.07
C GLU A 148 -7.93 4.40 20.87
N ASP A 149 -8.87 3.92 21.69
CA ASP A 149 -8.68 2.72 22.50
C ASP A 149 -8.46 1.50 21.59
N ALA A 150 -7.57 0.61 22.04
CA ALA A 150 -7.11 -0.53 21.26
C ALA A 150 -8.25 -1.36 20.64
N PRO A 151 -9.37 -1.69 21.32
CA PRO A 151 -10.46 -2.45 20.72
C PRO A 151 -11.11 -1.76 19.51
N ASN A 152 -11.38 -0.45 19.63
CA ASN A 152 -12.04 0.32 18.56
C ASN A 152 -11.10 0.59 17.40
N ARG A 153 -9.85 0.97 17.68
CA ARG A 153 -8.81 1.14 16.66
C ARG A 153 -8.55 -0.15 15.88
N PHE A 154 -8.42 -1.29 16.56
CA PHE A 154 -8.20 -2.58 15.89
C PHE A 154 -9.44 -3.08 15.15
N TYR A 155 -10.64 -2.77 15.64
CA TYR A 155 -11.86 -3.03 14.89
C TYR A 155 -11.88 -2.26 13.57
N ALA A 156 -11.50 -0.98 13.58
CA ALA A 156 -11.38 -0.18 12.36
C ALA A 156 -10.37 -0.77 11.37
N TYR A 157 -9.20 -1.23 11.85
CA TYR A 157 -8.22 -1.94 11.01
C TYR A 157 -8.82 -3.18 10.36
N GLY A 158 -9.58 -3.96 11.13
CA GLY A 158 -10.28 -5.14 10.62
C GLY A 158 -11.40 -4.83 9.62
N VAL A 159 -12.08 -3.68 9.73
CA VAL A 159 -13.05 -3.22 8.72
C VAL A 159 -12.35 -2.90 7.40
N ILE A 160 -11.31 -2.08 7.44
CA ILE A 160 -10.54 -1.70 6.23
C ILE A 160 -9.91 -2.93 5.57
N ALA A 161 -9.34 -3.84 6.36
CA ALA A 161 -8.77 -5.09 5.85
C ALA A 161 -9.81 -5.95 5.12
N ARG A 162 -11.03 -6.07 5.65
CA ARG A 162 -12.11 -6.82 4.99
C ARG A 162 -12.61 -6.15 3.71
N LEU A 163 -12.63 -4.82 3.65
CA LEU A 163 -12.93 -4.10 2.40
C LEU A 163 -11.86 -4.38 1.33
N ALA A 164 -10.58 -4.37 1.72
CA ALA A 164 -9.48 -4.72 0.82
C ALA A 164 -9.59 -6.19 0.36
N LEU A 165 -9.92 -7.12 1.25
CA LEU A 165 -10.15 -8.53 0.92
C LEU A 165 -11.33 -8.70 -0.07
N LEU A 166 -12.41 -7.97 0.13
CA LEU A 166 -13.55 -7.99 -0.78
C LEU A 166 -13.17 -7.50 -2.17
N ALA A 167 -12.44 -6.38 -2.26
CA ALA A 167 -11.95 -5.85 -3.53
C ALA A 167 -11.05 -6.88 -4.25
N ALA A 168 -10.11 -7.49 -3.53
CA ALA A 168 -9.23 -8.53 -4.08
C ALA A 168 -10.00 -9.79 -4.52
N SER A 169 -11.05 -10.17 -3.79
CA SER A 169 -11.89 -11.32 -4.15
C SER A 169 -12.64 -11.08 -5.46
N VAL A 170 -13.18 -9.87 -5.64
CA VAL A 170 -13.86 -9.45 -6.89
C VAL A 170 -12.88 -9.41 -8.06
N GLU A 171 -11.68 -8.87 -7.86
CA GLU A 171 -10.63 -8.85 -8.88
C GLU A 171 -10.23 -10.28 -9.31
N LEU A 172 -10.05 -11.19 -8.36
CA LEU A 172 -9.74 -12.61 -8.64
C LEU A 172 -10.86 -13.30 -9.42
N GLU A 173 -12.13 -13.05 -9.07
CA GLU A 173 -13.27 -13.61 -9.79
C GLU A 173 -13.35 -13.10 -11.24
N GLN A 174 -13.11 -11.80 -11.45
CA GLN A 174 -13.15 -11.17 -12.77
C GLN A 174 -11.97 -11.58 -13.68
N THR A 175 -10.85 -11.96 -13.09
CA THR A 175 -9.63 -12.37 -13.81
C THR A 175 -9.44 -13.88 -13.87
N ALA A 176 -10.37 -14.65 -13.29
CA ALA A 176 -10.35 -16.10 -13.33
C ALA A 176 -10.38 -16.56 -14.80
N PRO A 177 -9.45 -17.44 -15.24
CA PRO A 177 -9.53 -18.02 -16.56
C PRO A 177 -10.86 -18.77 -16.66
N GLY A 178 -11.63 -18.50 -17.73
CA GLY A 178 -12.97 -19.05 -17.90
C GLY A 178 -12.97 -20.55 -17.63
N GLN A 179 -13.83 -21.00 -16.72
CA GLN A 179 -14.03 -22.44 -16.50
C GLN A 179 -14.40 -23.06 -17.85
N PRO A 180 -13.70 -24.11 -18.32
CA PRO A 180 -14.20 -24.86 -19.46
C PRO A 180 -15.60 -25.36 -19.09
N GLY A 181 -16.59 -24.97 -19.91
CA GLY A 181 -17.96 -25.44 -19.74
C GLY A 181 -18.01 -26.98 -19.76
N PRO A 182 -19.03 -27.59 -19.15
CA PRO A 182 -19.13 -29.04 -19.02
C PRO A 182 -19.23 -29.83 -20.34
N ASP A 183 -19.19 -29.17 -21.50
CA ASP A 183 -19.37 -29.80 -22.83
C ASP A 183 -18.10 -30.41 -23.45
N ASN A 184 -16.92 -30.27 -22.83
CA ASN A 184 -15.67 -30.85 -23.37
C ASN A 184 -15.21 -32.16 -22.69
N ALA A 185 -16.11 -32.87 -21.99
CA ALA A 185 -15.80 -34.13 -21.31
C ALA A 185 -16.32 -35.39 -22.03
N THR A 186 -16.50 -35.33 -23.36
CA THR A 186 -16.76 -36.53 -24.18
C THR A 186 -16.07 -36.41 -25.53
N GLU A 187 -14.89 -37.01 -25.64
CA GLU A 187 -14.48 -37.91 -26.74
C GLU A 187 -13.33 -38.81 -26.26
#